data_AF-A0AAE1W783-F1
#
_entry.id   AF-A0AAE1W783-F1
#
_cell.length_a   1.000
_cell.length_b   1.000
_cell.length_c   1.000
_cell.angle_alpha   90.00
_cell.angle_beta   90.00
_cell.angle_gamma   90.00
#
_symmetry.space_group_name_H-M   'P 1'
#
loop_
_entity.id
_entity.type
_entity.pdbx_description
1 polymer ?
#
loop_
_entity_poly.entity_id
_entity_poly.type
_entity_poly.pdbx_seq_one_letter_code
_entity_poly.pdbx_strand_id
1 'polypeptide(L)'
;MESHLAKEEIFRLFDEKPTSGLGFLDAESSLPPPPPCLEVLASEVSPSAKYTVEPVNIGGLTLFKGRVSTQEVFTLANSDLVPGKYEGGLKLWEGSLDLITALSSEIQDGRLSFPGKRVLELGCGHGLPGIFACLKGAAVVHFQDFNSEVLQCLTIPNVTVNIKKNSQHLAPDVEEGPINTETRFFSGDWGEVDRVLSCVCSNEYNIGSRPQLDQAAGYDVILMAETVYSISALPNLYKLVKKCLSNPMELCTWQQRSTILGWEEDQGETKIFSVRTQRIFCLVVLECAFASSLVAEVADGSSNVREVWKLHLK
;
A
#
# COMPACT_ATOMS: atom_id res chain seq x y z
N MET A 1 -3.03 32.21 7.47
CA MET A 1 -2.93 32.01 8.92
C MET A 1 -3.27 30.56 9.29
N GLU A 2 -4.36 30.00 8.75
CA GLU A 2 -4.68 28.55 8.86
C GLU A 2 -3.58 27.62 8.29
N SER A 3 -2.89 28.03 7.22
CA SER A 3 -1.79 27.25 6.63
C SER A 3 -0.51 27.16 7.48
N HIS A 4 -0.33 28.06 8.46
CA HIS A 4 0.82 28.02 9.38
C HIS A 4 0.52 27.14 10.60
N LEU A 5 -0.72 27.18 11.10
CA LEU A 5 -1.18 26.32 12.20
C LEU A 5 -1.17 24.83 11.81
N ALA A 6 -1.62 24.50 10.60
CA ALA A 6 -1.57 23.13 10.08
C ALA A 6 -0.13 22.60 9.94
N LYS A 7 0.84 23.48 9.64
CA LYS A 7 2.26 23.08 9.56
C LYS A 7 2.84 22.80 10.94
N GLU A 8 2.57 23.63 11.94
CA GLU A 8 3.07 23.42 13.31
C GLU A 8 2.49 22.14 13.94
N GLU A 9 1.22 21.84 13.72
CA GLU A 9 0.60 20.58 14.19
C GLU A 9 1.21 19.35 13.50
N ILE A 10 1.56 19.47 12.22
CA ILE A 10 2.25 18.41 11.47
C ILE A 10 3.68 18.17 11.98
N PHE A 11 4.46 19.23 12.26
CA PHE A 11 5.82 19.03 12.78
C PHE A 11 5.82 18.37 14.17
N ARG A 12 4.83 18.67 15.02
CA ARG A 12 4.67 18.04 16.34
C ARG A 12 4.37 16.54 16.28
N LEU A 13 3.83 16.01 15.17
CA LEU A 13 3.61 14.57 14.98
C LEU A 13 4.91 13.75 14.87
N PHE A 14 6.05 14.40 14.63
CA PHE A 14 7.36 13.75 14.50
C PHE A 14 8.30 14.00 15.69
N ASP A 15 7.88 14.78 16.69
CA ASP A 15 8.67 14.99 17.90
C ASP A 15 8.65 13.71 18.77
N GLU A 16 9.82 13.15 19.07
CA GLU A 16 9.96 11.96 19.92
C GLU A 16 9.60 12.18 21.41
N LYS A 17 9.05 13.34 21.77
CA LYS A 17 8.54 13.64 23.11
C LYS A 17 7.05 13.95 23.05
N PRO A 18 6.18 13.13 23.65
CA PRO A 18 4.76 13.43 23.70
C PRO A 18 4.55 14.58 24.69
N THR A 19 4.47 15.82 24.20
CA THR A 19 3.92 16.91 25.01
C THR A 19 2.40 16.81 24.96
N SER A 20 1.85 16.25 26.03
CA SER A 20 0.45 16.29 26.41
C SER A 20 -0.16 17.68 26.18
N GLY A 21 -1.09 17.80 25.24
CA GLY A 21 -1.85 19.02 25.06
C GLY A 21 -2.49 19.15 23.68
N LEU A 22 -3.61 18.45 23.47
CA LEU A 22 -4.83 18.93 22.78
C LEU A 22 -5.79 17.75 22.66
N GLY A 23 -6.61 17.57 23.71
CA GLY A 23 -7.67 16.57 23.72
C GLY A 23 -8.86 17.03 22.89
N PHE A 24 -9.18 16.27 21.85
CA PHE A 24 -10.54 16.10 21.36
C PHE A 24 -10.73 14.64 20.95
N LEU A 25 -11.36 13.89 21.87
CA LEU A 25 -11.98 12.58 21.69
C LEU A 25 -11.08 11.43 21.21
N ASP A 26 -10.09 11.06 22.02
CA ASP A 26 -9.76 9.63 22.19
C ASP A 26 -9.76 9.35 23.69
N ALA A 27 -10.76 8.61 24.15
CA ALA A 27 -10.67 7.99 25.46
C ALA A 27 -9.54 6.96 25.35
N GLU A 28 -8.43 7.20 26.04
CA GLU A 28 -7.35 6.23 26.24
C GLU A 28 -7.89 5.01 27.01
N SER A 29 -8.60 4.15 26.31
CA SER A 29 -8.60 2.73 26.63
C SER A 29 -7.30 2.19 26.06
N SER A 30 -6.53 1.46 26.87
CA SER A 30 -5.28 0.84 26.42
C SER A 30 -5.60 -0.06 25.24
N LEU A 31 -5.27 0.38 24.02
CA LEU A 31 -5.45 -0.43 22.83
C LEU A 31 -4.75 -1.78 23.02
N PRO A 32 -5.32 -2.87 22.48
CA PRO A 32 -4.64 -4.15 22.50
C PRO A 32 -3.27 -4.03 21.80
N PRO A 33 -2.28 -4.82 22.20
CA PRO A 33 -1.00 -4.84 21.49
C PRO A 33 -1.24 -5.17 20.01
N PRO A 34 -0.50 -4.53 19.09
CA PRO A 34 -0.65 -4.80 17.66
C PRO A 34 -0.36 -6.28 17.35
N PRO A 35 -0.96 -6.84 16.30
CA PRO A 35 -0.69 -8.20 15.88
C PRO A 35 0.78 -8.36 15.47
N PRO A 36 1.37 -9.56 15.65
CA PRO A 36 2.74 -9.81 15.22
C PRO A 36 2.87 -9.63 13.71
N CYS A 37 4.00 -9.04 13.28
CA CYS A 37 4.34 -8.96 11.88
C CYS A 37 4.78 -10.33 11.37
N LEU A 38 4.15 -10.83 10.32
CA LEU A 38 4.42 -12.16 9.77
C LEU A 38 4.09 -12.23 8.28
N GLU A 39 4.76 -13.15 7.59
CA GLU A 39 4.37 -13.56 6.24
C GLU A 39 3.28 -14.63 6.35
N VAL A 40 2.15 -14.38 5.67
CA VAL A 40 1.06 -15.34 5.52
C VAL A 40 1.26 -16.10 4.22
N LEU A 41 1.37 -17.42 4.29
CA LEU A 41 1.56 -18.27 3.13
C LEU A 41 0.24 -18.48 2.38
N ALA A 42 0.32 -18.62 1.05
CA ALA A 42 -0.85 -18.94 0.24
C ALA A 42 -1.54 -20.27 0.62
N SER A 43 -0.83 -21.16 1.33
CA SER A 43 -1.39 -22.40 1.89
C SER A 43 -2.22 -22.20 3.17
N GLU A 44 -2.13 -21.03 3.81
CA GLU A 44 -2.81 -20.72 5.08
C GLU A 44 -4.20 -20.09 4.87
N VAL A 45 -4.80 -20.27 3.69
CA VAL A 45 -6.18 -19.86 3.43
C VAL A 45 -7.13 -20.51 4.43
N SER A 46 -7.96 -19.70 5.09
CA SER A 46 -8.89 -20.20 6.09
C SER A 46 -9.99 -21.05 5.42
N PRO A 47 -10.15 -22.33 5.80
CA PRO A 47 -11.22 -23.17 5.27
C PRO A 47 -12.59 -22.87 5.91
N SER A 48 -12.62 -22.06 6.97
CA SER A 48 -13.80 -21.89 7.83
C SER A 48 -14.71 -20.72 7.44
N ALA A 49 -14.20 -19.72 6.71
CA ALA A 49 -14.99 -18.57 6.30
C ALA A 49 -15.75 -18.87 5.00
N LYS A 50 -17.05 -18.53 4.94
CA LYS A 50 -17.84 -18.70 3.72
C LYS A 50 -17.45 -17.64 2.70
N TYR A 51 -16.50 -17.97 1.85
CA TYR A 51 -16.04 -17.10 0.76
C TYR A 51 -16.99 -17.17 -0.44
N THR A 52 -17.59 -16.03 -0.80
CA THR A 52 -18.34 -15.87 -2.06
C THR A 52 -17.69 -14.82 -2.93
N VAL A 53 -17.86 -14.92 -4.25
CA VAL A 53 -17.20 -14.02 -5.21
C VAL A 53 -18.24 -13.23 -5.99
N GLU A 54 -18.02 -11.93 -6.11
CA GLU A 54 -18.84 -11.00 -6.90
C GLU A 54 -17.95 -10.34 -7.98
N PRO A 55 -18.41 -10.24 -9.24
CA PRO A 55 -17.67 -9.54 -10.28
C PRO A 55 -17.74 -8.02 -10.10
N VAL A 56 -16.65 -7.33 -10.43
CA VAL A 56 -16.52 -5.87 -10.45
C VAL A 56 -15.93 -5.49 -11.80
N ASN A 57 -16.63 -4.63 -12.55
CA ASN A 57 -16.19 -4.18 -13.87
C ASN A 57 -15.55 -2.81 -13.77
N ILE A 58 -14.32 -2.67 -14.28
CA ILE A 58 -13.55 -1.43 -14.25
C ILE A 58 -12.88 -1.27 -15.61
N GLY A 59 -13.28 -0.26 -16.39
CA GLY A 59 -12.64 0.05 -17.68
C GLY A 59 -12.59 -1.12 -18.67
N GLY A 60 -13.60 -2.00 -18.68
CA GLY A 60 -13.65 -3.20 -19.54
C GLY A 60 -12.91 -4.43 -18.98
N LEU A 61 -12.24 -4.32 -17.84
CA LEU A 61 -11.68 -5.45 -17.09
C LEU A 61 -12.67 -5.91 -16.01
N THR A 62 -12.93 -7.22 -15.94
CA THR A 62 -13.70 -7.82 -14.85
C THR A 62 -12.76 -8.39 -13.80
N LEU A 63 -12.73 -7.77 -12.62
CA LEU A 63 -12.10 -8.31 -11.42
C LEU A 63 -13.13 -9.04 -10.56
N PHE A 64 -12.65 -9.92 -9.70
CA PHE A 64 -13.47 -10.74 -8.81
C PHE A 64 -13.17 -10.35 -7.37
N LYS A 65 -14.15 -9.76 -6.68
CA LYS A 65 -14.02 -9.41 -5.26
C LYS A 65 -14.67 -10.48 -4.40
N GLY A 66 -13.97 -10.88 -3.34
CA GLY A 66 -14.52 -11.77 -2.32
C GLY A 66 -15.52 -11.06 -1.43
N ARG A 67 -16.33 -11.85 -0.75
CA ARG A 67 -17.20 -11.41 0.34
C ARG A 67 -17.15 -12.48 1.41
N VAL A 68 -16.87 -12.03 2.63
CA VAL A 68 -16.83 -12.84 3.85
C VAL A 68 -17.55 -12.08 4.96
N SER A 69 -18.06 -12.81 5.95
CA SER A 69 -18.76 -12.22 7.08
C SER A 69 -17.77 -11.77 8.16
N THR A 70 -17.88 -10.52 8.62
CA THR A 70 -17.08 -10.01 9.76
C THR A 70 -17.29 -10.86 11.01
N GLN A 71 -18.51 -11.39 11.20
CA GLN A 71 -18.81 -12.26 12.33
C GLN A 71 -18.11 -13.62 12.22
N GLU A 72 -17.99 -14.17 11.02
CA GLU A 72 -17.29 -15.45 10.80
C GLU A 72 -15.77 -15.30 10.96
N VAL A 73 -15.22 -14.17 10.50
CA VAL A 73 -13.76 -13.95 10.50
C VAL A 73 -13.26 -13.46 11.86
N PHE A 74 -13.94 -12.48 12.47
CA PHE A 74 -13.45 -11.82 13.69
C PHE A 74 -14.31 -12.05 14.92
N THR A 75 -15.41 -12.81 14.84
CA THR A 75 -16.41 -12.96 15.92
C THR A 75 -16.96 -11.62 16.43
N LEU A 76 -16.90 -10.59 15.59
CA LEU A 76 -17.39 -9.24 15.89
C LEU A 76 -18.79 -9.04 15.28
N ALA A 77 -19.61 -8.19 15.91
CA ALA A 77 -20.78 -7.63 15.23
C ALA A 77 -20.32 -6.87 13.96
N ASN A 78 -21.20 -6.73 12.96
CA ASN A 78 -20.91 -6.09 11.67
C ASN A 78 -20.48 -4.61 11.82
N SER A 79 -19.24 -4.39 12.26
CA SER A 79 -18.54 -3.12 12.34
C SER A 79 -17.54 -3.07 11.20
N ASP A 80 -17.44 -1.90 10.55
CA ASP A 80 -16.50 -1.69 9.44
C ASP A 80 -15.05 -1.54 9.93
N LEU A 81 -14.85 -1.09 11.19
CA LEU A 81 -13.55 -0.87 11.84
C LEU A 81 -13.65 -1.08 13.36
N VAL A 82 -12.58 -1.56 13.99
CA VAL A 82 -12.33 -1.60 15.44
C VAL A 82 -10.84 -1.38 15.68
N PRO A 83 -10.40 -0.18 16.10
CA PRO A 83 -8.99 0.15 16.31
C PRO A 83 -8.21 -0.90 17.11
N GLY A 84 -7.05 -1.29 16.61
CA GLY A 84 -6.15 -2.29 17.18
C GLY A 84 -6.62 -3.74 17.09
N LYS A 85 -7.85 -4.01 16.62
CA LYS A 85 -8.42 -5.37 16.53
C LYS A 85 -8.81 -5.74 15.10
N TYR A 86 -9.49 -4.85 14.40
CA TYR A 86 -9.93 -5.02 13.02
C TYR A 86 -9.85 -3.66 12.33
N GLU A 87 -8.78 -3.42 11.58
CA GLU A 87 -8.55 -2.11 10.94
C GLU A 87 -9.18 -2.02 9.54
N GLY A 88 -10.17 -2.88 9.28
CA GLY A 88 -10.94 -2.90 8.05
C GLY A 88 -10.44 -3.96 7.08
N GLY A 89 -10.67 -3.75 5.79
CA GLY A 89 -10.20 -4.63 4.72
C GLY A 89 -11.25 -5.61 4.18
N LEU A 90 -12.25 -6.02 4.98
CA LEU A 90 -13.36 -6.87 4.49
C LEU A 90 -14.41 -6.11 3.68
N LYS A 91 -14.44 -4.78 3.81
CA LYS A 91 -15.24 -3.89 2.97
C LYS A 91 -14.38 -3.38 1.82
N LEU A 92 -14.92 -3.46 0.60
CA LEU A 92 -14.29 -2.83 -0.55
C LEU A 92 -14.70 -1.36 -0.54
N TRP A 93 -13.71 -0.48 -0.48
CA TRP A 93 -13.92 0.95 -0.57
C TRP A 93 -13.69 1.44 -2.01
N GLU A 94 -14.39 2.51 -2.38
CA GLU A 94 -14.42 3.02 -3.75
C GLU A 94 -13.05 3.48 -4.24
N GLY A 95 -12.16 3.91 -3.33
CA GLY A 95 -10.81 4.35 -3.67
C GLY A 95 -9.95 3.25 -4.28
N SER A 96 -10.23 1.97 -4.01
CA SER A 96 -9.55 0.86 -4.71
C SER A 96 -9.87 0.85 -6.21
N LEU A 97 -11.11 1.16 -6.58
CA LEU A 97 -11.56 1.16 -7.98
C LEU A 97 -11.11 2.43 -8.71
N ASP A 98 -11.12 3.56 -8.02
CA ASP A 98 -10.57 4.82 -8.53
C ASP A 98 -9.07 4.69 -8.80
N LEU A 99 -8.34 4.03 -7.89
CA LEU A 99 -6.91 3.77 -8.08
C LEU A 99 -6.67 2.95 -9.35
N ILE A 100 -7.40 1.84 -9.55
CA ILE A 100 -7.26 1.01 -10.74
C ILE A 100 -7.58 1.80 -12.01
N THR A 101 -8.60 2.66 -11.97
CA THR A 101 -8.98 3.52 -13.09
C THR A 101 -7.85 4.49 -13.45
N ALA A 102 -7.27 5.15 -12.44
CA ALA A 102 -6.13 6.05 -12.61
C ALA A 102 -4.88 5.32 -13.13
N LEU A 103 -4.56 4.14 -12.57
CA LEU A 103 -3.44 3.32 -13.04
C LEU A 103 -3.64 2.90 -14.51
N SER A 104 -4.87 2.52 -14.89
CA SER A 104 -5.19 2.19 -16.28
C SER A 104 -4.99 3.38 -17.21
N SER A 105 -5.38 4.59 -16.78
CA SER A 105 -5.15 5.81 -17.56
C SER A 105 -3.66 6.12 -17.71
N GLU A 106 -2.87 6.01 -16.63
CA GLU A 106 -1.42 6.22 -16.67
C GLU A 106 -0.71 5.23 -17.61
N ILE A 107 -1.19 3.97 -17.67
CA ILE A 107 -0.66 2.97 -18.61
C ILE A 107 -1.03 3.33 -20.05
N GLN A 108 -2.29 3.70 -20.32
CA GLN A 108 -2.75 4.09 -21.66
C GLN A 108 -1.97 5.29 -22.20
N ASP A 109 -1.63 6.22 -21.32
CA ASP A 109 -0.85 7.40 -21.67
C ASP A 109 0.67 7.16 -21.67
N GLY A 110 1.13 5.92 -21.42
CA GLY A 110 2.55 5.55 -21.42
C GLY A 110 3.37 6.09 -20.24
N ARG A 111 2.74 6.60 -19.18
CA ARG A 111 3.40 7.18 -17.99
C ARG A 111 3.69 6.16 -16.88
N LEU A 112 3.12 4.96 -17.00
CA LEU A 112 3.30 3.84 -16.08
C LEU A 112 3.44 2.52 -16.86
N SER A 113 4.33 1.65 -16.39
CA SER A 113 4.54 0.31 -16.92
C SER A 113 4.77 -0.65 -15.74
N PHE A 114 4.05 -1.77 -15.73
CA PHE A 114 4.18 -2.84 -14.72
C PHE A 114 5.08 -4.03 -15.12
N PRO A 115 5.25 -4.39 -16.41
CA PRO A 115 6.14 -5.47 -16.82
C PRO A 115 7.50 -5.44 -16.11
N GLY A 116 7.85 -6.53 -15.42
CA GLY A 116 9.13 -6.69 -14.72
C GLY A 116 9.25 -5.95 -13.38
N LYS A 117 8.24 -5.17 -12.96
CA LYS A 117 8.31 -4.34 -11.76
C LYS A 117 7.97 -5.07 -10.46
N ARG A 118 8.54 -4.60 -9.35
CA ARG A 118 8.18 -4.97 -7.97
C ARG A 118 7.15 -3.99 -7.41
N VAL A 119 5.99 -4.49 -7.00
CA VAL A 119 4.87 -3.67 -6.53
C VAL A 119 4.52 -4.05 -5.09
N LEU A 120 4.29 -3.05 -4.24
CA LEU A 120 3.76 -3.23 -2.89
C LEU A 120 2.40 -2.55 -2.77
N GLU A 121 1.39 -3.28 -2.31
CA GLU A 121 0.11 -2.70 -1.90
C GLU A 121 0.03 -2.66 -0.37
N LEU A 122 0.04 -1.46 0.21
CA LEU A 122 -0.10 -1.24 1.65
C LEU A 122 -1.59 -1.09 2.01
N GLY A 123 -2.01 -1.71 3.12
CA GLY A 123 -3.42 -1.76 3.53
C GLY A 123 -4.31 -2.35 2.44
N CYS A 124 -3.94 -3.53 1.92
CA CYS A 124 -4.48 -4.06 0.68
C CYS A 124 -5.96 -4.48 0.78
N GLY A 125 -6.46 -4.93 1.94
CA GLY A 125 -7.83 -5.40 2.07
C GLY A 125 -8.20 -6.46 1.03
N HIS A 126 -8.97 -6.07 0.01
CA HIS A 126 -9.33 -6.95 -1.10
C HIS A 126 -8.18 -7.27 -2.08
N GLY A 127 -7.14 -6.44 -2.11
CA GLY A 127 -5.97 -6.57 -2.98
C GLY A 127 -6.23 -6.24 -4.45
N LEU A 128 -7.30 -5.51 -4.79
CA LEU A 128 -7.67 -5.31 -6.20
C LEU A 128 -6.62 -4.50 -6.99
N PRO A 129 -6.07 -3.38 -6.47
CA PRO A 129 -4.95 -2.68 -7.11
C PRO A 129 -3.71 -3.56 -7.37
N GLY A 130 -3.29 -4.37 -6.40
CA GLY A 130 -2.16 -5.30 -6.58
C GLY A 130 -2.49 -6.42 -7.57
N ILE A 131 -3.70 -6.98 -7.53
CA ILE A 131 -4.17 -7.94 -8.54
C ILE A 131 -4.14 -7.33 -9.94
N PHE A 132 -4.57 -6.08 -10.09
CA PHE A 132 -4.46 -5.37 -11.36
C PHE A 132 -3.00 -5.28 -11.82
N ALA A 133 -2.06 -4.97 -10.93
CA ALA A 133 -0.63 -4.97 -11.25
C ALA A 133 -0.13 -6.36 -11.69
N CYS A 134 -0.57 -7.46 -11.05
CA CYS A 134 -0.28 -8.82 -11.50
C CYS A 134 -0.75 -9.04 -12.94
N LEU A 135 -2.01 -8.69 -13.24
CA LEU A 135 -2.59 -8.85 -14.58
C LEU A 135 -1.92 -7.96 -15.64
N LYS A 136 -1.25 -6.89 -15.23
CA LYS A 136 -0.44 -6.02 -16.09
C LYS A 136 1.04 -6.42 -16.18
N GLY A 137 1.42 -7.58 -15.65
CA GLY A 137 2.74 -8.18 -15.87
C GLY A 137 3.80 -7.81 -14.84
N ALA A 138 3.40 -7.29 -13.67
CA ALA A 138 4.34 -7.12 -12.55
C ALA A 138 5.08 -8.45 -12.25
N ALA A 139 6.39 -8.38 -12.00
CA ALA A 139 7.18 -9.56 -11.69
C ALA A 139 6.94 -10.02 -10.27
N VAL A 140 6.79 -9.08 -9.34
CA VAL A 140 6.55 -9.33 -7.91
C VAL A 140 5.46 -8.40 -7.42
N VAL A 141 4.46 -8.93 -6.72
CA VAL A 141 3.42 -8.14 -6.05
C VAL A 141 3.26 -8.60 -4.61
N HIS A 142 3.59 -7.71 -3.68
CA HIS A 142 3.42 -7.94 -2.25
C HIS A 142 2.17 -7.24 -1.74
N PHE A 143 1.41 -7.95 -0.92
CA PHE A 143 0.19 -7.47 -0.30
C PHE A 143 0.41 -7.34 1.19
N GLN A 144 0.16 -6.16 1.75
CA GLN A 144 0.26 -5.92 3.18
C GLN A 144 -1.08 -5.49 3.75
N ASP A 145 -1.51 -6.14 4.83
CA ASP A 145 -2.68 -5.72 5.62
C ASP A 145 -2.33 -5.71 7.12
N PHE A 146 -3.11 -5.01 7.95
CA PHE A 146 -2.90 -5.06 9.39
C PHE A 146 -3.28 -6.44 9.95
N ASN A 147 -4.36 -7.03 9.43
CA ASN A 147 -4.94 -8.27 9.95
C ASN A 147 -4.58 -9.49 9.09
N SER A 148 -3.95 -10.51 9.69
CA SER A 148 -3.66 -11.79 9.02
C SER A 148 -4.92 -12.47 8.48
N GLU A 149 -6.03 -12.34 9.20
CA GLU A 149 -7.31 -12.94 8.86
C GLU A 149 -7.91 -12.33 7.59
N VAL A 150 -7.67 -11.04 7.32
CA VAL A 150 -8.04 -10.39 6.05
C VAL A 150 -7.27 -11.05 4.90
N LEU A 151 -5.96 -11.25 5.07
CA LEU A 151 -5.13 -11.92 4.05
C LEU A 151 -5.62 -13.36 3.79
N GLN A 152 -5.80 -14.13 4.85
CA GLN A 152 -6.18 -15.55 4.79
C GLN A 152 -7.59 -15.78 4.26
N CYS A 153 -8.56 -14.94 4.66
CA CYS A 153 -9.97 -15.15 4.33
C CYS A 153 -10.42 -14.40 3.08
N LEU A 154 -9.67 -13.38 2.64
CA LEU A 154 -10.11 -12.47 1.57
C LEU A 154 -9.04 -12.22 0.51
N THR A 155 -7.88 -11.67 0.87
CA THR A 155 -6.87 -11.23 -0.12
C THR A 155 -6.31 -12.41 -0.92
N ILE A 156 -5.84 -13.47 -0.25
CA ILE A 156 -5.28 -14.65 -0.91
C ILE A 156 -6.32 -15.36 -1.80
N PRO A 157 -7.57 -15.60 -1.35
CA PRO A 157 -8.65 -16.10 -2.22
C PRO A 157 -8.92 -15.20 -3.43
N ASN A 158 -8.92 -13.86 -3.26
CA ASN A 158 -9.13 -12.91 -4.35
C ASN A 158 -8.01 -12.99 -5.39
N VAL A 159 -6.74 -13.00 -4.96
CA VAL A 159 -5.60 -13.18 -5.86
C VAL A 159 -5.76 -14.48 -6.63
N THR A 160 -6.02 -15.59 -5.93
CA THR A 160 -6.16 -16.92 -6.53
C THR A 160 -7.25 -16.96 -7.60
N VAL A 161 -8.45 -16.41 -7.34
CA VAL A 161 -9.55 -16.46 -8.31
C VAL A 161 -9.29 -15.55 -9.51
N ASN A 162 -8.68 -14.39 -9.33
CA ASN A 162 -8.40 -13.45 -10.42
C ASN A 162 -7.29 -13.98 -11.33
N ILE A 163 -6.20 -14.51 -10.79
CA ILE A 163 -5.11 -15.13 -11.56
C ILE A 163 -5.64 -16.31 -12.40
N LYS A 164 -6.56 -17.12 -11.85
CA LYS A 164 -7.18 -18.23 -12.58
C LYS A 164 -8.17 -17.79 -13.66
N LYS A 165 -9.01 -16.79 -13.40
CA LYS A 165 -10.09 -16.38 -14.31
C LYS A 165 -9.67 -15.35 -15.37
N ASN A 166 -8.62 -14.58 -15.11
CA ASN A 166 -8.13 -13.54 -16.02
C ASN A 166 -6.80 -13.92 -16.69
N SER A 167 -6.48 -15.21 -16.78
CA SER A 167 -5.31 -15.72 -17.53
C SER A 167 -5.31 -15.28 -19.01
N GLN A 168 -6.47 -14.91 -19.55
CA GLN A 168 -6.66 -14.40 -20.91
C GLN A 168 -6.41 -12.88 -21.09
N HIS A 169 -6.29 -12.10 -20.01
CA HIS A 169 -6.03 -10.64 -20.05
C HIS A 169 -4.56 -10.29 -19.85
N LEU A 170 -3.68 -11.28 -19.94
CA LEU A 170 -2.25 -11.11 -19.87
C LEU A 170 -1.74 -10.43 -21.13
N ALA A 171 -0.72 -9.57 -20.96
CA ALA A 171 -0.18 -8.77 -22.05
C ALA A 171 0.16 -9.66 -23.27
N PRO A 172 -0.23 -9.25 -24.50
CA PRO A 172 -0.11 -10.07 -25.71
C PRO A 172 1.33 -10.34 -26.18
N ASP A 173 2.34 -9.76 -25.54
CA ASP A 173 3.76 -9.92 -25.88
C ASP A 173 4.50 -10.96 -25.02
N VAL A 174 3.79 -11.72 -24.19
CA VAL A 174 4.35 -12.85 -23.43
C VAL A 174 3.80 -14.13 -24.03
N GLU A 175 4.69 -15.00 -24.52
CA GLU A 175 4.35 -16.35 -25.00
C GLU A 175 3.34 -17.03 -24.07
N GLU A 176 2.35 -17.73 -24.62
CA GLU A 176 1.30 -18.46 -23.88
C GLU A 176 1.90 -19.24 -22.71
N GLY A 177 1.84 -18.64 -21.52
CA GLY A 177 2.49 -19.13 -20.32
C GLY A 177 1.73 -18.65 -19.08
N PRO A 178 1.78 -19.41 -17.98
CA PRO A 178 1.14 -19.01 -16.73
C PRO A 178 1.70 -17.67 -16.24
N ILE A 179 0.85 -16.89 -15.56
CA ILE A 179 1.25 -15.68 -14.84
C ILE A 179 2.39 -16.06 -13.88
N ASN A 180 3.62 -15.64 -14.17
CA ASN A 180 4.77 -15.92 -13.32
C ASN A 180 5.03 -14.77 -12.33
N THR A 181 3.99 -14.01 -11.98
CA THR A 181 4.07 -12.99 -10.94
C THR A 181 4.21 -13.68 -9.59
N GLU A 182 5.32 -13.42 -8.90
CA GLU A 182 5.49 -13.84 -7.51
C GLU A 182 4.58 -13.00 -6.61
N THR A 183 3.73 -13.67 -5.82
CA THR A 183 2.86 -12.99 -4.85
C THR A 183 3.16 -13.43 -3.43
N ARG A 184 3.33 -12.47 -2.52
CA ARG A 184 3.57 -12.71 -1.09
C ARG A 184 2.69 -11.80 -0.23
N PHE A 185 2.35 -12.25 0.98
CA PHE A 185 1.35 -11.62 1.83
C PHE A 185 1.92 -11.38 3.22
N PHE A 186 1.78 -10.16 3.74
CA PHE A 186 2.40 -9.75 5.00
C PHE A 186 1.35 -9.10 5.89
N SER A 187 1.15 -9.63 7.09
CA SER A 187 0.31 -8.97 8.09
C SER A 187 1.13 -8.24 9.11
N GLY A 188 0.60 -7.14 9.66
CA GLY A 188 1.17 -6.48 10.83
C GLY A 188 1.10 -4.95 10.77
N ASP A 189 1.51 -4.33 11.88
CA ASP A 189 1.59 -2.87 12.02
C ASP A 189 2.69 -2.28 11.14
N TRP A 190 2.42 -1.11 10.53
CA TRP A 190 3.38 -0.45 9.65
C TRP A 190 4.69 -0.05 10.33
N GLY A 191 4.70 0.12 11.66
CA GLY A 191 5.91 0.44 12.41
C GLY A 191 6.94 -0.70 12.44
N GLU A 192 6.51 -1.93 12.19
CA GLU A 192 7.33 -3.14 12.38
C GLU A 192 7.30 -4.10 11.18
N VAL A 193 6.36 -3.92 10.22
CA VAL A 193 6.19 -4.82 9.07
C VAL A 193 7.38 -4.80 8.10
N ASP A 194 8.19 -3.74 8.13
CA ASP A 194 9.44 -3.67 7.39
C ASP A 194 10.41 -4.81 7.74
N ARG A 195 10.31 -5.38 8.94
CA ARG A 195 11.15 -6.50 9.40
C ARG A 195 10.84 -7.82 8.69
N VAL A 196 9.63 -7.97 8.15
CA VAL A 196 9.18 -9.19 7.47
C VAL A 196 9.08 -9.01 5.96
N LEU A 197 8.91 -7.78 5.48
CA LEU A 197 9.10 -7.45 4.07
C LEU A 197 10.55 -7.76 3.70
N SER A 198 10.76 -8.67 2.76
CA SER A 198 12.08 -9.27 2.48
C SER A 198 13.15 -8.31 1.92
N CYS A 199 12.88 -7.01 1.90
CA CYS A 199 13.80 -5.96 1.54
C CYS A 199 13.46 -4.68 2.32
N VAL A 200 13.90 -4.58 3.58
CA VAL A 200 14.16 -3.28 4.20
C VAL A 200 15.45 -3.35 5.00
N CYS A 201 16.42 -2.55 4.56
CA CYS A 201 17.77 -2.31 5.07
C CYS A 201 18.05 -2.74 6.52
N SER A 202 18.82 -3.82 6.68
CA SER A 202 19.67 -4.04 7.86
C SER A 202 20.96 -3.21 7.73
N ASN A 203 20.88 -1.94 8.14
CA ASN A 203 22.07 -1.26 8.65
C ASN A 203 21.96 -1.21 10.16
N GLU A 204 22.47 -2.25 10.82
CA GLU A 204 23.32 -2.15 12.00
C GLU A 204 23.80 -3.55 12.40
N TYR A 205 25.11 -3.78 12.22
CA TYR A 205 25.91 -4.90 12.73
C TYR A 205 25.35 -6.32 12.55
N ASN A 206 25.83 -7.04 11.52
CA ASN A 206 26.47 -8.36 11.71
C ASN A 206 27.10 -8.86 10.40
N ILE A 207 28.42 -8.94 10.40
CA ILE A 207 29.22 -9.68 9.41
C ILE A 207 29.11 -11.16 9.79
N GLY A 208 28.49 -11.98 8.94
CA GLY A 208 28.49 -13.43 9.15
C GLY A 208 27.49 -14.23 8.33
N SER A 209 27.85 -14.50 7.08
CA SER A 209 27.60 -15.80 6.41
C SER A 209 26.14 -16.23 6.19
N ARG A 210 25.52 -15.81 5.08
CA ARG A 210 24.49 -16.58 4.36
C ARG A 210 24.61 -16.40 2.84
N PRO A 211 24.24 -17.42 2.05
CA PRO A 211 24.54 -17.47 0.62
C PRO A 211 23.71 -16.44 -0.17
N GLN A 212 24.36 -15.92 -1.19
CA GLN A 212 23.90 -15.02 -2.25
C GLN A 212 22.50 -15.40 -2.77
N LEU A 213 21.46 -14.70 -2.30
CA LEU A 213 20.19 -14.58 -3.00
C LEU A 213 19.69 -13.14 -2.77
N ASP A 214 19.76 -12.36 -3.84
CA ASP A 214 19.24 -11.02 -4.08
C ASP A 214 19.37 -9.98 -2.95
N GLN A 215 20.33 -9.07 -3.14
CA GLN A 215 20.42 -7.82 -2.41
C GLN A 215 19.08 -7.10 -2.42
N ALA A 216 18.74 -6.51 -1.28
CA ALA A 216 17.43 -5.95 -0.96
C ALA A 216 16.97 -4.86 -1.96
N ALA A 217 16.27 -5.25 -3.02
CA ALA A 217 15.64 -4.33 -3.95
C ALA A 217 14.30 -3.87 -3.38
N GLY A 218 14.14 -2.56 -3.20
CA GLY A 218 12.86 -1.95 -2.82
C GLY A 218 11.77 -2.16 -3.89
N TYR A 219 10.70 -1.39 -3.79
CA TYR A 219 9.58 -1.48 -4.74
C TYR A 219 9.65 -0.37 -5.78
N ASP A 220 9.37 -0.71 -7.03
CA ASP A 220 9.24 0.25 -8.12
C ASP A 220 7.92 1.02 -8.00
N VAL A 221 6.88 0.36 -7.48
CA VAL A 221 5.55 0.95 -7.32
C VAL A 221 4.99 0.63 -5.93
N ILE A 222 4.50 1.65 -5.22
CA ILE A 222 3.75 1.48 -3.97
C ILE A 222 2.32 1.96 -4.19
N LEU A 223 1.35 1.09 -3.93
CA LEU A 223 -0.08 1.33 -4.09
C LEU A 223 -0.71 1.48 -2.71
N MET A 224 -1.56 2.51 -2.56
CA MET A 224 -2.30 2.77 -1.34
C MET A 224 -3.72 3.24 -1.69
N ALA A 225 -4.72 2.45 -1.35
CA ALA A 225 -6.12 2.83 -1.51
C ALA A 225 -6.73 3.06 -0.12
N GLU A 226 -6.94 4.31 0.26
CA GLU A 226 -7.65 4.69 1.50
C GLU A 226 -7.02 4.13 2.79
N THR A 227 -5.69 4.09 2.83
CA THR A 227 -4.92 3.53 3.95
C THR A 227 -5.00 4.38 5.23
N VAL A 228 -5.21 5.70 5.13
CA VAL A 228 -5.10 6.59 6.29
C VAL A 228 -6.46 7.10 6.75
N TYR A 229 -7.01 6.42 7.76
CA TYR A 229 -8.12 6.91 8.58
C TYR A 229 -7.65 7.38 9.98
N SER A 230 -6.48 6.91 10.44
CA SER A 230 -5.90 7.27 11.74
C SER A 230 -4.71 8.22 11.60
N ILE A 231 -4.75 9.34 12.33
CA ILE A 231 -3.65 10.33 12.34
C ILE A 231 -2.41 9.76 13.04
N SER A 232 -2.59 8.94 14.08
CA SER A 232 -1.47 8.37 14.85
C SER A 232 -0.66 7.34 14.05
N ALA A 233 -1.25 6.74 13.01
CA ALA A 233 -0.57 5.77 12.14
C ALA A 233 0.30 6.43 11.04
N LEU A 234 0.11 7.73 10.79
CA LEU A 234 0.81 8.47 9.72
C LEU A 234 2.34 8.43 9.81
N PRO A 235 2.97 8.65 10.99
CA PRO A 235 4.42 8.61 11.09
C PRO A 235 5.00 7.23 10.76
N ASN A 236 4.33 6.15 11.18
CA ASN A 236 4.75 4.78 10.90
C ASN A 236 4.63 4.45 9.41
N LEU A 237 3.49 4.82 8.79
CA LEU A 237 3.30 4.66 7.35
C LEU A 237 4.39 5.39 6.55
N TYR A 238 4.67 6.63 6.90
CA TYR A 238 5.70 7.41 6.21
C TYR A 238 7.09 6.77 6.33
N LYS A 239 7.48 6.34 7.53
CA LYS A 239 8.74 5.63 7.77
C LYS A 239 8.83 4.34 6.95
N LEU A 240 7.74 3.57 6.88
CA LEU A 240 7.65 2.35 6.09
C LEU A 240 7.80 2.63 4.59
N VAL A 241 7.09 3.64 4.06
CA VAL A 241 7.16 4.01 2.63
C VAL A 241 8.59 4.35 2.25
N LYS A 242 9.30 5.17 3.05
CA LYS A 242 10.72 5.51 2.82
C LYS A 242 11.62 4.27 2.79
N LYS A 243 11.40 3.36 3.73
CA LYS A 243 12.11 2.08 3.84
C LYS A 243 11.89 1.16 2.63
N CYS A 244 10.75 1.29 1.97
CA CYS A 244 10.31 0.46 0.85
C CYS A 244 10.70 1.00 -0.55
N LEU A 245 11.29 2.19 -0.66
CA LEU A 245 11.70 2.73 -1.98
C LEU A 245 12.88 1.96 -2.57
N SER A 246 12.99 1.91 -3.90
CA SER A 246 14.05 1.17 -4.61
C SER A 246 15.46 1.79 -4.53
N ASN A 247 15.63 2.91 -3.83
CA ASN A 247 16.95 3.52 -3.58
C ASN A 247 16.98 4.30 -2.25
N PRO A 248 17.03 3.60 -1.10
CA PRO A 248 17.03 4.26 0.22
C PRO A 248 18.34 5.02 0.50
N MET A 249 19.44 4.63 -0.15
CA MET A 249 20.79 5.20 0.08
C MET A 249 20.93 6.61 -0.47
N GLU A 250 20.31 6.93 -1.61
CA GLU A 250 20.31 8.30 -2.14
C GLU A 250 19.61 9.28 -1.19
N LEU A 251 18.51 8.85 -0.56
CA LEU A 251 17.75 9.67 0.38
C LEU A 251 18.58 10.10 1.61
N CYS A 252 19.46 9.21 2.10
CA CYS A 252 20.40 9.53 3.17
C CYS A 252 21.52 10.48 2.72
N THR A 253 21.99 10.38 1.47
CA THR A 253 23.02 11.30 0.94
C THR A 253 22.48 12.67 0.57
N TRP A 254 21.22 12.78 0.13
CA TRP A 254 20.55 14.04 -0.20
C TRP A 254 20.34 14.94 1.02
N GLN A 255 20.15 14.35 2.21
CA GLN A 255 20.10 15.09 3.47
C GLN A 255 21.40 15.88 3.75
N GLN A 256 22.49 15.60 3.05
CA GLN A 256 23.81 16.24 3.21
C GLN A 256 24.22 17.21 2.09
N ARG A 257 23.53 17.24 0.93
CA ARG A 257 23.92 18.06 -0.23
C ARG A 257 22.73 18.82 -0.81
N SER A 258 22.38 19.94 -0.21
CA SER A 258 21.43 20.88 -0.75
C SER A 258 22.13 21.96 -1.60
N THR A 259 22.47 21.66 -2.86
CA THR A 259 22.58 22.68 -3.95
C THR A 259 22.79 22.05 -5.34
N ILE A 260 22.07 22.61 -6.34
CA ILE A 260 22.35 22.68 -7.80
C ILE A 260 21.59 21.70 -8.76
N LEU A 261 20.77 22.35 -9.62
CA LEU A 261 20.40 22.13 -11.04
C LEU A 261 20.37 20.72 -11.67
N GLY A 262 19.16 20.36 -12.17
CA GLY A 262 18.86 20.31 -13.60
C GLY A 262 19.04 18.98 -14.37
N TRP A 263 17.91 18.50 -14.94
CA TRP A 263 17.75 17.52 -16.05
C TRP A 263 18.17 16.07 -15.76
N GLU A 264 17.24 15.10 -15.79
CA GLU A 264 17.59 13.72 -16.15
C GLU A 264 16.40 12.83 -16.58
N GLU A 265 16.81 11.78 -17.29
CA GLU A 265 16.14 10.74 -18.06
C GLU A 265 15.42 9.71 -17.14
N ASP A 266 14.41 9.00 -17.63
CA ASP A 266 13.49 8.07 -16.89
C ASP A 266 14.22 6.82 -16.31
N GLN A 267 15.13 7.05 -15.35
CA GLN A 267 15.96 6.04 -14.69
C GLN A 267 15.35 5.68 -13.32
N GLY A 268 14.54 4.62 -13.26
CA GLY A 268 14.36 3.84 -12.02
C GLY A 268 13.62 4.49 -10.84
N GLU A 269 12.85 5.55 -11.04
CA GLU A 269 12.10 6.20 -9.95
C GLU A 269 10.98 5.33 -9.38
N THR A 270 10.93 5.20 -8.04
CA THR A 270 9.78 4.58 -7.34
C THR A 270 8.56 5.50 -7.45
N LYS A 271 7.44 4.97 -7.98
CA LYS A 271 6.16 5.67 -8.13
C LYS A 271 5.20 5.26 -7.02
N ILE A 272 4.71 6.22 -6.24
CA ILE A 272 3.68 5.96 -5.20
C ILE A 272 2.34 6.47 -5.72
N PHE A 273 1.31 5.63 -5.71
CA PHE A 273 -0.06 6.05 -6.01
C PHE A 273 -0.92 5.92 -4.76
N SER A 274 -1.59 7.01 -4.38
CA SER A 274 -2.42 7.08 -3.18
C SER A 274 -3.79 7.67 -3.48
N VAL A 275 -4.86 7.02 -3.02
CA VAL A 275 -6.22 7.57 -3.05
C VAL A 275 -6.60 8.12 -1.69
N ARG A 276 -6.89 9.42 -1.68
CA ARG A 276 -7.39 10.21 -0.55
C ARG A 276 -6.47 10.23 0.68
N THR A 277 -5.56 11.21 0.72
CA THR A 277 -5.16 11.86 1.99
C THR A 277 -4.43 13.18 1.73
N GLN A 278 -5.18 14.29 1.73
CA GLN A 278 -4.60 15.65 1.82
C GLN A 278 -3.56 15.76 2.96
N ARG A 279 -3.65 14.91 3.99
CA ARG A 279 -2.75 14.91 5.16
C ARG A 279 -1.42 14.18 4.95
N ILE A 280 -1.39 12.99 4.31
CA ILE A 280 -0.11 12.37 3.87
C ILE A 280 0.59 13.33 2.90
N PHE A 281 -0.18 13.91 1.99
CA PHE A 281 0.32 14.90 1.05
C PHE A 281 1.02 16.07 1.77
N CYS A 282 0.40 16.64 2.81
CA CYS A 282 1.07 17.67 3.61
C CYS A 282 2.36 17.16 4.26
N LEU A 283 2.38 15.99 4.87
CA LEU A 283 3.58 15.43 5.54
C LEU A 283 4.75 15.25 4.56
N VAL A 284 4.48 14.63 3.42
CA VAL A 284 5.48 14.28 2.40
C VAL A 284 6.02 15.53 1.69
N VAL A 285 5.14 16.48 1.37
CA VAL A 285 5.52 17.74 0.71
C VAL A 285 6.30 18.66 1.65
N LEU A 286 6.03 18.62 2.97
CA LEU A 286 6.72 19.45 3.95
C LEU A 286 8.20 19.06 4.15
N GLU A 287 8.56 17.80 4.00
CA GLU A 287 9.98 17.36 4.04
C GLU A 287 10.72 17.55 2.70
N CYS A 288 10.06 18.07 1.66
CA CYS A 288 10.62 18.31 0.32
C CYS A 288 11.21 17.08 -0.41
N ALA A 289 11.04 15.86 0.12
CA ALA A 289 11.66 14.65 -0.42
C ALA A 289 10.97 14.11 -1.69
N PHE A 290 9.71 14.47 -1.94
CA PHE A 290 8.95 13.98 -3.08
C PHE A 290 8.34 15.12 -3.88
N ALA A 291 8.19 14.89 -5.17
CA ALA A 291 7.34 15.66 -6.06
C ALA A 291 6.00 14.94 -6.20
N SER A 292 4.95 15.72 -6.40
CA SER A 292 3.58 15.23 -6.40
C SER A 292 2.79 15.77 -7.58
N SER A 293 1.92 14.94 -8.14
CA SER A 293 1.00 15.29 -9.21
C SER A 293 -0.37 14.67 -8.97
N LEU A 294 -1.43 15.45 -9.13
CA LEU A 294 -2.80 14.95 -9.13
C LEU A 294 -3.03 14.18 -10.45
N VAL A 295 -3.41 12.91 -10.35
CA VAL A 295 -3.67 12.03 -11.50
C VAL A 295 -5.15 12.03 -11.87
N ALA A 296 -6.02 11.99 -10.87
CA ALA A 296 -7.46 11.98 -11.08
C ALA A 296 -8.20 12.63 -9.91
N GLU A 297 -9.31 13.27 -10.22
CA GLU A 297 -10.31 13.73 -9.26
C GLU A 297 -11.63 13.04 -9.60
N VAL A 298 -12.26 12.43 -8.60
CA VAL A 298 -13.51 11.69 -8.74
C VAL A 298 -14.58 12.37 -7.89
N ALA A 299 -15.60 12.89 -8.58
CA ALA A 299 -16.77 13.53 -7.99
C ALA A 299 -18.03 12.85 -8.52
N ASP A 300 -18.47 11.77 -7.86
CA ASP A 300 -19.65 11.00 -8.26
C ASP A 300 -20.98 11.55 -7.71
N GLY A 301 -20.93 12.61 -6.88
CA GLY A 301 -22.09 13.25 -6.28
C GLY A 301 -22.78 12.45 -5.17
N SER A 302 -22.30 11.23 -4.88
CA SER A 302 -22.84 10.33 -3.85
C SER A 302 -21.89 10.16 -2.66
N SER A 303 -20.63 10.52 -2.85
CA SER A 303 -19.54 10.45 -1.89
C SER A 303 -18.83 11.80 -1.79
N ASN A 304 -17.87 11.89 -0.87
CA ASN A 304 -16.95 13.03 -0.89
C ASN A 304 -16.05 12.96 -2.12
N VAL A 305 -15.60 14.11 -2.63
CA VAL A 305 -14.57 14.15 -3.68
C VAL A 305 -13.35 13.33 -3.27
N ARG A 306 -12.93 12.43 -4.16
CA ARG A 306 -11.77 11.55 -3.99
C ARG A 306 -10.70 11.95 -4.99
N GLU A 307 -9.46 11.96 -4.55
CA GLU A 307 -8.31 12.35 -5.36
C GLU A 307 -7.30 11.21 -5.42
N VAL A 308 -6.78 10.93 -6.61
CA VAL A 308 -5.66 10.01 -6.82
C VAL A 308 -4.41 10.82 -7.06
N TRP A 309 -3.43 10.65 -6.17
CA TRP A 309 -2.15 11.34 -6.23
C TRP A 309 -1.04 10.38 -6.63
N LYS A 310 -0.14 10.87 -7.47
CA LYS A 310 1.15 10.22 -7.79
C LYS A 310 2.26 10.99 -7.11
N LEU A 311 3.12 10.29 -6.39
CA LEU A 311 4.33 10.82 -5.78
C LEU A 311 5.54 10.15 -6.42
N HIS A 312 6.58 10.92 -6.70
CA HIS A 312 7.87 10.44 -7.18
C HIS A 312 8.97 11.11 -6.36
N LEU A 313 10.11 10.44 -6.25
CA LEU A 313 11.27 11.01 -5.57
C LEU A 313 11.81 12.21 -6.36
N LYS A 314 12.27 13.26 -5.68
CA LYS A 314 12.95 14.41 -6.31
C LYS A 314 14.45 14.19 -6.44
#